data_AF-A0A6J8AJ23-F1
#
_entry.id   AF-A0A6J8AJ23-F1
#
_cell.length_a   1.000
_cell.length_b   1.000
_cell.length_c   1.000
_cell.angle_alpha   90.00
_cell.angle_beta   90.00
_cell.angle_gamma   90.00
#
_symmetry.space_group_name_H-M   'P 1'
#
loop_
_entity.id
_entity.type
_entity.pdbx_description
1 polymer ?
#
loop_
_entity_poly.entity_id
_entity_poly.type
_entity_poly.pdbx_seq_one_letter_code
_entity_poly.pdbx_strand_id
1 'polypeptide(L)'
;MMWLAEIKHMIYICSPRLTSLSELTKLNMYLSDIPLYDVTRELILLNQQRIAEIDIAKKLDETTAELKKTSRLLEEEKHKTDALLYQMLPQKVANDLKNGITIAAEKFEVVTILFSDIVTFTNIASECSPMEVVTMLNNLYAKFDEKTNEHDVYKVETIGDAYMIVNGCPEIKEIHVQAVANFAMDMVEEAAKVKSPATGLSLQIRVGFHSGPVVAGVVGVKMPRYCLFGDTVNTASRMESHGVPGRIHVSPLAYSLLINEDYIFRDRGKIEIKGKGLLNTYFLIGRHDDLMEEPADTYCSLPVIGKNGVDIQVIDEELTKRHDSGLDVTNSVDNAGTHGEKRNVNAKTRTISETCNVL
;
A
#
# COMPACT_ATOMS: atom_id res chain seq x y z
N MET A 1 -86.71 -12.26 -25.84
CA MET A 1 -87.99 -11.66 -26.28
C MET A 1 -89.12 -12.42 -25.62
N MET A 2 -90.16 -11.72 -25.21
CA MET A 2 -91.34 -12.29 -24.56
C MET A 2 -92.58 -11.80 -25.30
N TRP A 3 -93.48 -12.72 -25.67
CA TRP A 3 -94.75 -12.37 -26.30
C TRP A 3 -95.79 -12.05 -25.23
N LEU A 4 -96.40 -10.87 -25.31
CA LEU A 4 -97.51 -10.47 -24.45
C LEU A 4 -98.83 -10.64 -25.21
N ALA A 5 -99.54 -11.72 -24.88
CA ALA A 5 -100.75 -12.13 -25.58
C ALA A 5 -101.90 -11.11 -25.47
N GLU A 6 -102.05 -10.46 -24.31
CA GLU A 6 -103.14 -9.51 -24.03
C GLU A 6 -103.09 -8.28 -24.92
N ILE A 7 -101.89 -7.74 -25.15
CA ILE A 7 -101.67 -6.55 -25.98
C ILE A 7 -101.19 -6.89 -27.40
N LYS A 8 -100.96 -8.17 -27.73
CA LYS A 8 -100.42 -8.63 -29.02
C LYS A 8 -99.10 -7.95 -29.43
N HIS A 9 -98.21 -7.71 -28.48
CA HIS A 9 -96.89 -7.12 -28.71
C HIS A 9 -95.77 -8.04 -28.22
N MET A 10 -94.59 -7.87 -28.79
CA MET A 10 -93.37 -8.56 -28.37
C MET A 10 -92.49 -7.60 -27.58
N ILE A 11 -92.18 -7.92 -26.33
CA ILE A 11 -91.23 -7.16 -25.52
C ILE A 11 -89.84 -7.77 -25.67
N TYR A 12 -88.85 -6.90 -25.84
CA TYR A 12 -87.44 -7.27 -25.78
C TYR A 12 -86.79 -6.58 -24.57
N ILE A 13 -86.49 -7.38 -23.54
CA ILE A 13 -85.66 -6.96 -22.40
C ILE A 13 -84.25 -7.47 -22.68
N CYS A 14 -83.29 -6.57 -22.70
CA CYS A 14 -81.88 -6.90 -22.89
C CYS A 14 -81.00 -5.92 -22.13
N SER A 15 -79.82 -6.40 -21.77
CA SER A 15 -78.72 -5.58 -21.28
C SER A 15 -77.68 -5.43 -22.39
N PRO A 16 -77.05 -4.25 -22.53
CA PRO A 16 -75.97 -4.08 -23.49
C PRO A 16 -74.80 -4.99 -23.10
N ARG A 17 -74.12 -5.56 -24.09
CA ARG A 17 -72.95 -6.41 -23.86
C ARG A 17 -71.69 -5.53 -23.84
N LEU A 18 -71.33 -5.05 -22.64
CA LEU A 18 -70.21 -4.15 -22.40
C LEU A 18 -69.27 -4.75 -21.37
N THR A 19 -67.96 -4.59 -21.57
CA THR A 19 -66.95 -5.10 -20.66
C THR A 19 -66.02 -4.03 -20.10
N SER A 20 -65.98 -2.82 -20.68
CA SER A 20 -65.09 -1.74 -20.22
C SER A 20 -65.75 -0.37 -20.32
N LEU A 21 -65.26 0.60 -19.53
CA LEU A 21 -65.69 1.99 -19.66
C LEU A 21 -65.38 2.57 -21.04
N SER A 22 -64.29 2.13 -21.67
CA SER A 22 -63.91 2.57 -23.02
C SER A 22 -64.94 2.16 -24.09
N GLU A 23 -65.54 0.99 -23.97
CA GLU A 23 -66.63 0.55 -24.86
C GLU A 23 -67.91 1.36 -24.66
N LEU A 24 -68.20 1.71 -23.40
CA LEU A 24 -69.35 2.52 -23.01
C LEU A 24 -69.25 3.93 -23.62
N THR A 25 -68.06 4.55 -23.59
CA THR A 25 -67.80 5.83 -24.27
C THR A 25 -67.89 5.74 -25.79
N LYS A 26 -67.39 4.65 -26.41
CA LYS A 26 -67.46 4.44 -27.87
C LYS A 26 -68.89 4.33 -28.39
N LEU A 27 -69.78 3.76 -27.58
CA LEU A 27 -71.20 3.61 -27.90
C LEU A 27 -72.04 4.81 -27.44
N ASN A 28 -71.39 5.86 -26.93
CA ASN A 28 -72.03 7.09 -26.44
C ASN A 28 -73.10 6.82 -25.37
N MET A 29 -72.89 5.79 -24.55
CA MET A 29 -73.71 5.44 -23.40
C MET A 29 -73.05 5.97 -22.12
N TYR A 30 -73.84 6.17 -21.08
CA TYR A 30 -73.37 6.56 -19.75
C TYR A 30 -73.62 5.43 -18.76
N LEU A 31 -72.82 5.39 -17.69
CA LEU A 31 -73.02 4.41 -16.61
C LEU A 31 -74.38 4.60 -15.91
N SER A 32 -74.96 5.80 -15.99
CA SER A 32 -76.32 6.13 -15.53
C SER A 32 -77.42 5.44 -16.34
N ASP A 33 -77.15 5.04 -17.59
CA ASP A 33 -78.12 4.39 -18.47
C ASP A 33 -78.28 2.90 -18.16
N ILE A 34 -77.38 2.34 -17.35
CA ILE A 34 -77.40 0.96 -16.89
C ILE A 34 -77.95 0.91 -15.45
N PRO A 35 -79.09 0.22 -15.21
CA PRO A 35 -79.67 0.10 -13.89
C PRO A 35 -78.72 -0.52 -12.86
N LEU A 36 -78.86 -0.16 -11.58
CA LEU A 36 -78.00 -0.65 -10.50
C LEU A 36 -78.09 -2.17 -10.29
N TYR A 37 -79.23 -2.78 -10.60
CA TYR A 37 -79.47 -4.22 -10.48
C TYR A 37 -78.98 -5.02 -11.70
N ASP A 38 -78.49 -4.34 -12.75
CA ASP A 38 -77.99 -5.00 -13.96
C ASP A 38 -76.55 -5.47 -13.75
N VAL A 39 -76.31 -6.75 -13.99
CA VAL A 39 -75.00 -7.41 -13.85
C VAL A 39 -73.94 -6.79 -14.76
N THR A 40 -74.33 -6.21 -15.91
CA THR A 40 -73.39 -5.54 -16.82
C THR A 40 -72.65 -4.40 -16.12
N ARG A 41 -73.31 -3.68 -15.19
CA ARG A 41 -72.68 -2.58 -14.44
C ARG A 41 -71.55 -3.08 -13.54
N GLU A 42 -71.79 -4.16 -12.82
CA GLU A 42 -70.80 -4.79 -11.95
C GLU A 42 -69.62 -5.33 -12.75
N LEU A 43 -69.89 -5.94 -13.91
CA LEU A 43 -68.88 -6.49 -14.80
C LEU A 43 -67.92 -5.42 -15.34
N ILE A 44 -68.43 -4.24 -15.70
CA ILE A 44 -67.62 -3.10 -16.14
C ILE A 44 -66.69 -2.63 -15.01
N LEU A 45 -67.24 -2.46 -13.80
CA LEU A 45 -66.47 -1.98 -12.63
C LEU A 45 -65.39 -2.98 -12.22
N LEU A 46 -65.71 -4.27 -12.17
CA LEU A 46 -64.75 -5.34 -11.88
C LEU A 46 -63.62 -5.37 -12.91
N ASN A 47 -63.91 -5.19 -14.20
CA ASN A 47 -62.86 -5.15 -15.21
C ASN A 47 -61.96 -3.91 -15.04
N GLN A 48 -62.51 -2.75 -14.69
CA GLN A 48 -61.71 -1.56 -14.41
C GLN A 48 -60.81 -1.73 -13.19
N GLN A 49 -61.36 -2.30 -12.11
CA GLN A 49 -60.58 -2.62 -10.92
C GLN A 49 -59.44 -3.58 -11.26
N ARG A 50 -59.73 -4.67 -12.00
CA ARG A 50 -58.72 -5.64 -12.44
C ARG A 50 -57.61 -4.99 -13.27
N ILE A 51 -57.94 -4.07 -14.18
CA ILE A 51 -56.94 -3.33 -14.97
C ILE A 51 -56.07 -2.47 -14.07
N ALA A 52 -56.67 -1.73 -13.13
CA ALA A 52 -55.92 -0.91 -12.18
C ALA A 52 -54.99 -1.74 -11.27
N GLU A 53 -55.45 -2.90 -10.81
CA GLU A 53 -54.63 -3.84 -10.03
C GLU A 53 -53.43 -4.34 -10.82
N ILE A 54 -53.62 -4.70 -12.10
CA ILE A 54 -52.54 -5.11 -13.00
C ILE A 54 -51.54 -3.97 -13.23
N ASP A 55 -52.01 -2.74 -13.44
CA ASP A 55 -51.15 -1.57 -13.66
C ASP A 55 -50.31 -1.26 -12.40
N ILE A 56 -50.91 -1.35 -11.21
CA ILE A 56 -50.20 -1.16 -9.94
C ILE A 56 -49.15 -2.26 -9.74
N ALA A 57 -49.52 -3.54 -9.98
CA ALA A 57 -48.60 -4.67 -9.85
C ALA A 57 -47.40 -4.51 -10.79
N LYS A 58 -47.65 -4.14 -12.06
CA LYS A 58 -46.59 -3.88 -13.03
C LYS A 58 -45.65 -2.77 -12.57
N LYS A 59 -46.20 -1.66 -12.07
CA LYS A 59 -45.39 -0.54 -11.57
C LYS A 59 -44.58 -0.92 -10.32
N LEU A 60 -45.12 -1.79 -9.46
CA LEU A 60 -44.40 -2.34 -8.32
C LEU A 60 -43.24 -3.24 -8.78
N ASP A 61 -43.46 -4.09 -9.77
CA ASP A 61 -42.41 -4.95 -10.33
C ASP A 61 -41.29 -4.12 -10.99
N GLU A 62 -41.64 -3.08 -11.74
CA GLU A 62 -40.69 -2.16 -12.37
C GLU A 62 -39.86 -1.41 -11.31
N THR A 63 -40.52 -0.81 -10.31
CA THR A 63 -39.83 -0.06 -9.24
C THR A 63 -38.99 -0.97 -8.34
N THR A 64 -39.43 -2.18 -8.04
CA THR A 64 -38.62 -3.14 -7.27
C THR A 64 -37.42 -3.65 -8.06
N ALA A 65 -37.54 -3.84 -9.38
CA ALA A 65 -36.42 -4.16 -10.25
C ALA A 65 -35.41 -3.00 -10.31
N GLU A 66 -35.89 -1.77 -10.42
CA GLU A 66 -35.04 -0.57 -10.39
C GLU A 66 -34.32 -0.40 -9.04
N LEU A 67 -35.04 -0.55 -7.92
CA LEU A 67 -34.46 -0.50 -6.57
C LEU A 67 -33.39 -1.58 -6.35
N LYS A 68 -33.62 -2.81 -6.84
CA LYS A 68 -32.61 -3.88 -6.77
C LYS A 68 -31.37 -3.51 -7.57
N LYS A 69 -31.54 -2.91 -8.75
CA LYS A 69 -30.42 -2.48 -9.58
C LYS A 69 -29.62 -1.35 -8.92
N THR A 70 -30.31 -0.33 -8.41
CA THR A 70 -29.64 0.80 -7.73
C THR A 70 -28.95 0.37 -6.44
N SER A 71 -29.56 -0.55 -5.67
CA SER A 71 -28.94 -1.12 -4.47
C SER A 71 -27.62 -1.83 -4.77
N ARG A 72 -27.56 -2.63 -5.85
CA ARG A 72 -26.32 -3.32 -6.25
C ARG A 72 -25.22 -2.35 -6.65
N LEU A 73 -25.55 -1.36 -7.48
CA LEU A 73 -24.60 -0.32 -7.90
C LEU A 73 -24.07 0.48 -6.71
N LEU A 74 -24.93 0.79 -5.75
CA LEU A 74 -24.54 1.48 -4.52
C LEU A 74 -23.60 0.62 -3.65
N GLU A 75 -23.85 -0.69 -3.57
CA GLU A 75 -23.00 -1.62 -2.82
C GLU A 75 -21.61 -1.77 -3.47
N GLU A 76 -21.55 -1.86 -4.79
CA GLU A 76 -20.28 -1.87 -5.54
C GLU A 76 -19.49 -0.58 -5.33
N GLU A 77 -20.16 0.58 -5.40
CA GLU A 77 -19.50 1.87 -5.22
C GLU A 77 -19.04 2.08 -3.77
N LYS A 78 -19.83 1.60 -2.81
CA LYS A 78 -19.45 1.58 -1.40
C LYS A 78 -18.22 0.71 -1.18
N HIS A 79 -18.16 -0.48 -1.78
CA HIS A 79 -16.99 -1.37 -1.67
C HIS A 79 -15.73 -0.71 -2.23
N LYS A 80 -15.81 -0.04 -3.39
CA LYS A 80 -14.68 0.70 -3.96
C LYS A 80 -14.22 1.84 -3.03
N THR A 81 -15.16 2.57 -2.47
CA THR A 81 -14.86 3.68 -1.54
C THR A 81 -14.19 3.17 -0.27
N ASP A 82 -14.69 2.06 0.28
CA ASP A 82 -14.12 1.40 1.46
C ASP A 82 -12.71 0.87 1.18
N ALA A 83 -12.48 0.25 0.02
CA ALA A 83 -11.16 -0.24 -0.39
C ALA A 83 -10.14 0.90 -0.48
N LEU A 84 -10.52 2.04 -1.07
CA LEU A 84 -9.65 3.22 -1.14
C LEU A 84 -9.34 3.79 0.25
N LEU A 85 -10.32 3.78 1.17
CA LEU A 85 -10.11 4.25 2.53
C LEU A 85 -9.12 3.37 3.30
N TYR A 86 -9.23 2.05 3.18
CA TYR A 86 -8.32 1.09 3.84
C TYR A 86 -6.90 1.09 3.26
N GLN A 87 -6.71 1.60 2.03
CA GLN A 87 -5.38 1.82 1.46
C GLN A 87 -4.68 3.05 2.05
N MET A 88 -5.44 4.03 2.52
CA MET A 88 -4.91 5.30 3.04
C MET A 88 -4.76 5.29 4.56
N LEU A 89 -5.63 4.58 5.26
CA LEU A 89 -5.68 4.53 6.72
C LEU A 89 -5.71 3.07 7.20
N PRO A 90 -5.16 2.77 8.38
CA PRO A 90 -5.30 1.44 8.94
C PRO A 90 -6.77 1.08 9.16
N GLN A 91 -7.13 -0.19 8.96
CA GLN A 91 -8.53 -0.64 8.99
C GLN A 91 -9.29 -0.23 10.26
N LYS A 92 -8.66 -0.39 11.44
CA LYS A 92 -9.23 0.04 12.73
C LYS A 92 -9.64 1.52 12.70
N VAL A 93 -8.71 2.38 12.27
CA VAL A 93 -8.89 3.84 12.20
C VAL A 93 -9.92 4.22 11.13
N ALA A 94 -9.88 3.56 9.97
CA ALA A 94 -10.84 3.77 8.89
C ALA A 94 -12.28 3.42 9.31
N ASN A 95 -12.47 2.31 10.02
CA ASN A 95 -13.76 1.88 10.54
C ASN A 95 -14.31 2.87 11.58
N ASP A 96 -13.47 3.34 12.49
CA ASP A 96 -13.87 4.33 13.49
C ASP A 96 -14.30 5.64 12.83
N LEU A 97 -13.53 6.12 11.85
CA LEU A 97 -13.87 7.34 11.10
C LEU A 97 -15.18 7.18 10.32
N LYS A 98 -15.40 6.02 9.69
CA LYS A 98 -16.63 5.68 8.96
C LYS A 98 -17.86 5.65 9.87
N ASN A 99 -17.68 5.22 11.11
CA ASN A 99 -18.74 5.21 12.14
C ASN A 99 -18.96 6.59 12.78
N GLY A 100 -18.25 7.63 12.35
CA GLY A 100 -18.34 8.98 12.91
C GLY A 100 -17.69 9.11 14.29
N ILE A 101 -16.83 8.16 14.67
CA ILE A 101 -16.11 8.17 15.93
C ILE A 101 -14.85 9.03 15.77
N THR A 102 -14.66 9.98 16.67
CA THR A 102 -13.43 10.78 16.72
C THR A 102 -12.27 9.93 17.22
N ILE A 103 -11.25 9.76 16.40
CA ILE A 103 -10.04 9.00 16.77
C ILE A 103 -9.18 9.85 17.71
N ALA A 104 -9.11 9.43 18.97
CA ALA A 104 -8.20 10.03 19.95
C ALA A 104 -6.76 9.57 19.69
N ALA A 105 -5.79 10.38 20.12
CA ALA A 105 -4.39 9.96 20.11
C ALA A 105 -4.18 8.81 21.11
N GLU A 106 -3.52 7.75 20.67
CA GLU A 106 -3.23 6.55 21.45
C GLU A 106 -1.71 6.47 21.71
N LYS A 107 -1.34 6.09 22.93
CA LYS A 107 0.07 5.90 23.31
C LYS A 107 0.41 4.42 23.25
N PHE A 108 1.46 4.09 22.52
CA PHE A 108 2.02 2.75 22.40
C PHE A 108 3.35 2.72 23.15
N GLU A 109 3.54 1.73 24.03
CA GLU A 109 4.73 1.65 24.88
C GLU A 109 5.97 1.21 24.13
N VAL A 110 5.81 0.25 23.22
CA VAL A 110 6.90 -0.27 22.39
C VAL A 110 6.37 -0.50 20.98
N VAL A 111 6.93 0.23 20.03
CA VAL A 111 6.76 0.02 18.59
C VAL A 111 8.12 -0.02 17.93
N THR A 112 8.23 -0.62 16.74
CA THR A 112 9.44 -0.52 15.93
C THR A 112 9.17 0.33 14.69
N ILE A 113 9.98 1.36 14.50
CA ILE A 113 9.91 2.27 13.36
C ILE A 113 11.16 2.06 12.51
N LEU A 114 10.98 1.91 11.20
CA LEU A 114 12.05 1.86 10.22
C LEU A 114 11.93 3.04 9.27
N PHE A 115 13.08 3.64 9.00
CA PHE A 115 13.27 4.61 7.92
C PHE A 115 14.22 4.03 6.90
N SER A 116 13.94 4.28 5.63
CA SER A 116 14.91 4.12 4.57
C SER A 116 15.03 5.38 3.74
N ASP A 117 16.18 5.55 3.12
CA ASP A 117 16.42 6.61 2.14
C ASP A 117 17.25 6.12 0.96
N ILE A 118 17.05 6.71 -0.21
CA ILE A 118 17.79 6.35 -1.42
C ILE A 118 19.13 7.08 -1.44
N VAL A 119 20.21 6.32 -1.59
CA VAL A 119 21.55 6.90 -1.67
C VAL A 119 21.69 7.70 -2.95
N THR A 120 22.23 8.92 -2.86
CA THR A 120 22.43 9.84 -3.99
C THR A 120 21.16 10.26 -4.74
N PHE A 121 19.97 10.16 -4.13
CA PHE A 121 18.72 10.58 -4.76
C PHE A 121 18.75 12.02 -5.28
N THR A 122 19.31 12.96 -4.51
CA THR A 122 19.44 14.36 -4.93
C THR A 122 20.20 14.51 -6.25
N ASN A 123 21.26 13.71 -6.46
CA ASN A 123 22.02 13.73 -7.70
C ASN A 123 21.19 13.17 -8.84
N ILE A 124 20.53 12.02 -8.62
CA ILE A 124 19.67 11.39 -9.63
C ILE A 124 18.53 12.34 -10.03
N ALA A 125 17.89 13.02 -9.07
CA ALA A 125 16.83 13.99 -9.31
C ALA A 125 17.32 15.24 -10.06
N SER A 126 18.60 15.58 -9.96
CA SER A 126 19.21 16.72 -10.66
C SER A 126 19.70 16.39 -12.08
N GLU A 127 20.12 15.14 -12.32
CA GLU A 127 20.73 14.70 -13.58
C GLU A 127 19.74 14.02 -14.53
N CYS A 128 18.68 13.38 -14.01
CA CYS A 128 17.69 12.67 -14.80
C CYS A 128 16.44 13.48 -15.08
N SER A 129 15.67 13.04 -16.08
CA SER A 129 14.35 13.64 -16.32
C SER A 129 13.38 13.31 -15.17
N PRO A 130 12.46 14.23 -14.80
CA PRO A 130 11.47 13.95 -13.77
C PRO A 130 10.64 12.69 -14.04
N MET A 131 10.42 12.35 -15.31
CA MET A 131 9.67 11.15 -15.71
C MET A 131 10.42 9.86 -15.35
N GLU A 132 11.73 9.81 -15.57
CA GLU A 132 12.57 8.66 -15.23
C GLU A 132 12.66 8.48 -13.71
N VAL A 133 12.79 9.59 -12.97
CA VAL A 133 12.83 9.58 -11.50
C VAL A 133 11.52 9.02 -10.93
N VAL A 134 10.37 9.50 -11.41
CA VAL A 134 9.05 9.01 -10.98
C VAL A 134 8.86 7.53 -11.33
N THR A 135 9.30 7.11 -12.52
CA THR A 135 9.20 5.70 -12.94
C THR A 135 10.04 4.80 -12.03
N MET A 136 11.27 5.23 -11.71
CA MET A 136 12.16 4.50 -10.80
C MET A 136 11.58 4.43 -9.37
N LEU A 137 11.07 5.54 -8.83
CA LEU A 137 10.41 5.54 -7.52
C LEU A 137 9.18 4.63 -7.48
N ASN A 138 8.32 4.69 -8.50
CA ASN A 138 7.15 3.81 -8.57
C ASN A 138 7.54 2.34 -8.64
N ASN A 139 8.59 1.99 -9.39
CA ASN A 139 9.09 0.61 -9.45
C ASN A 139 9.64 0.13 -8.10
N LEU A 140 10.39 1.00 -7.40
CA LEU A 140 10.94 0.69 -6.08
C LEU A 140 9.83 0.53 -5.03
N TYR A 141 8.90 1.49 -4.95
CA TYR A 141 7.83 1.45 -3.97
C TYR A 141 6.81 0.36 -4.25
N ALA A 142 6.56 -0.02 -5.51
CA ALA A 142 5.71 -1.17 -5.81
C ALA A 142 6.30 -2.47 -5.22
N LYS A 143 7.61 -2.66 -5.30
CA LYS A 143 8.32 -3.80 -4.69
C LYS A 143 8.25 -3.76 -3.16
N PHE A 144 8.45 -2.59 -2.56
CA PHE A 144 8.34 -2.45 -1.10
C PHE A 144 6.91 -2.68 -0.61
N ASP A 145 5.91 -2.14 -1.31
CA ASP A 145 4.50 -2.30 -0.95
C ASP A 145 4.05 -3.76 -1.05
N GLU A 146 4.58 -4.55 -2.00
CA GLU A 146 4.40 -6.01 -2.02
C GLU A 146 4.90 -6.66 -0.71
N LYS A 147 6.12 -6.30 -0.28
CA LYS A 147 6.73 -6.80 0.96
C LYS A 147 6.03 -6.32 2.23
N THR A 148 5.37 -5.17 2.21
CA THR A 148 4.63 -4.70 3.41
C THR A 148 3.50 -5.64 3.80
N ASN A 149 2.84 -6.24 2.81
CA ASN A 149 1.74 -7.18 3.04
C ASN A 149 2.25 -8.54 3.53
N GLU A 150 3.42 -8.99 3.04
CA GLU A 150 4.04 -10.26 3.45
C GLU A 150 4.48 -10.26 4.92
N HIS A 151 5.06 -9.14 5.37
CA HIS A 151 5.58 -8.99 6.73
C HIS A 151 4.60 -8.33 7.71
N ASP A 152 3.38 -8.01 7.27
CA ASP A 152 2.31 -7.43 8.08
C ASP A 152 2.77 -6.17 8.86
N VAL A 153 3.44 -5.28 8.12
CA VAL A 153 3.95 -3.97 8.58
C VAL A 153 3.10 -2.84 8.01
N TYR A 154 2.93 -1.75 8.77
CA TYR A 154 2.15 -0.60 8.33
C TYR A 154 3.03 0.48 7.71
N LYS A 155 2.74 0.86 6.46
CA LYS A 155 3.38 1.97 5.75
C LYS A 155 2.83 3.31 6.25
N VAL A 156 3.73 4.22 6.61
CA VAL A 156 3.38 5.57 7.07
C VAL A 156 3.62 6.55 5.93
N GLU A 157 2.69 7.48 5.71
CA GLU A 157 2.89 8.55 4.74
C GLU A 157 4.07 9.45 5.13
N THR A 158 5.05 9.54 4.23
CA THR A 158 6.25 10.39 4.35
C THR A 158 6.30 11.45 3.27
N ILE A 159 7.23 12.40 3.42
CA ILE A 159 7.55 13.42 2.43
C ILE A 159 8.90 13.07 1.81
N GLY A 160 8.98 13.06 0.48
CA GLY A 160 10.22 12.85 -0.26
C GLY A 160 10.45 11.41 -0.68
N ASP A 161 11.72 11.03 -0.75
CA ASP A 161 12.25 9.71 -1.10
C ASP A 161 12.34 8.75 0.10
N ALA A 162 12.19 9.27 1.31
CA ALA A 162 12.18 8.47 2.52
C ALA A 162 10.96 7.52 2.56
N TYR A 163 11.19 6.26 2.88
CA TYR A 163 10.14 5.27 3.10
C TYR A 163 10.09 4.92 4.59
N MET A 164 8.93 5.09 5.22
CA MET A 164 8.74 4.84 6.64
C MET A 164 7.72 3.75 6.85
N ILE A 165 8.06 2.80 7.71
CA ILE A 165 7.13 1.79 8.20
C ILE A 165 7.13 1.76 9.72
N VAL A 166 6.05 1.24 10.27
CA VAL A 166 5.92 0.94 11.69
C VAL A 166 5.29 -0.43 11.90
N ASN A 167 5.74 -1.12 12.94
CA ASN A 167 5.07 -2.30 13.46
C ASN A 167 4.88 -2.17 14.99
N GLY A 168 3.83 -2.79 15.53
CA GLY A 168 3.33 -2.58 16.89
C GLY A 168 2.35 -1.40 17.01
N CYS A 169 2.00 -0.76 15.89
CA CYS A 169 1.00 0.30 15.79
C CYS A 169 0.39 0.25 14.38
N PRO A 170 -0.94 0.39 14.21
CA PRO A 170 -1.97 0.72 15.22
C PRO A 170 -2.41 -0.46 16.10
N GLU A 171 -1.98 -1.68 15.78
CA GLU A 171 -2.25 -2.88 16.58
C GLU A 171 -0.98 -3.29 17.33
N ILE A 172 -1.14 -3.53 18.63
CA ILE A 172 -0.03 -3.97 19.48
C ILE A 172 0.30 -5.42 19.12
N LYS A 173 1.55 -5.65 18.73
CA LYS A 173 2.08 -6.98 18.38
C LYS A 173 3.35 -7.22 19.18
N GLU A 174 3.56 -8.44 19.67
CA GLU A 174 4.78 -8.79 20.43
C GLU A 174 5.99 -8.98 19.50
N ILE A 175 5.76 -9.52 18.31
CA ILE A 175 6.79 -9.82 17.30
C ILE A 175 7.14 -8.63 16.38
N HIS A 176 6.89 -7.41 16.86
CA HIS A 176 6.98 -6.19 16.05
C HIS A 176 8.40 -5.91 15.52
N VAL A 177 9.45 -6.23 16.28
CA VAL A 177 10.84 -6.01 15.85
C VAL A 177 11.29 -7.02 14.81
N GLN A 178 10.88 -8.28 14.93
CA GLN A 178 11.25 -9.36 14.01
C GLN A 178 10.64 -9.11 12.62
N ALA A 179 9.37 -8.72 12.58
CA ALA A 179 8.71 -8.35 11.33
C ALA A 179 9.40 -7.20 10.61
N VAL A 180 9.82 -6.16 11.35
CA VAL A 180 10.58 -5.03 10.77
C VAL A 180 11.99 -5.45 10.34
N ALA A 181 12.66 -6.31 11.10
CA ALA A 181 13.98 -6.82 10.74
C ALA A 181 13.93 -7.65 9.45
N ASN A 182 12.94 -8.53 9.31
CA ASN A 182 12.73 -9.32 8.09
C ASN A 182 12.38 -8.42 6.90
N PHE A 183 11.46 -7.47 7.09
CA PHE A 183 11.15 -6.49 6.07
C PHE A 183 12.39 -5.68 5.64
N ALA A 184 13.25 -5.30 6.58
CA ALA A 184 14.47 -4.55 6.28
C ALA A 184 15.45 -5.35 5.40
N MET A 185 15.58 -6.66 5.61
CA MET A 185 16.41 -7.55 4.78
C MET A 185 15.88 -7.61 3.35
N ASP A 186 14.59 -7.93 3.19
CA ASP A 186 13.91 -7.96 1.90
C ASP A 186 13.99 -6.61 1.17
N MET A 187 13.87 -5.50 1.91
CA MET A 187 13.92 -4.15 1.36
C MET A 187 15.26 -3.82 0.71
N VAL A 188 16.37 -4.22 1.32
CA VAL A 188 17.72 -4.03 0.75
C VAL A 188 17.91 -4.92 -0.47
N GLU A 189 17.46 -6.17 -0.43
CA GLU A 189 17.55 -7.09 -1.57
C GLU A 189 16.72 -6.61 -2.77
N GLU A 190 15.49 -6.15 -2.54
CA GLU A 190 14.62 -5.61 -3.59
C GLU A 190 15.13 -4.30 -4.16
N ALA A 191 15.76 -3.45 -3.34
CA ALA A 191 16.40 -2.23 -3.83
C ALA A 191 17.55 -2.53 -4.80
N ALA A 192 18.36 -3.56 -4.52
CA ALA A 192 19.46 -3.96 -5.39
C ALA A 192 18.99 -4.47 -6.78
N LYS A 193 17.74 -4.92 -6.90
CA LYS A 193 17.12 -5.35 -8.17
C LYS A 193 16.69 -4.18 -9.05
N VAL A 194 16.57 -2.97 -8.50
CA VAL A 194 16.18 -1.76 -9.24
C VAL A 194 17.42 -1.00 -9.69
N LYS A 195 17.44 -0.53 -10.95
CA LYS A 195 18.56 0.23 -11.51
C LYS A 195 18.31 1.73 -11.43
N SER A 196 19.36 2.48 -11.11
CA SER A 196 19.38 3.93 -11.19
C SER A 196 19.34 4.39 -12.65
N PRO A 197 18.47 5.34 -13.03
CA PRO A 197 18.46 5.93 -14.36
C PRO A 197 19.69 6.79 -14.65
N ALA A 198 20.35 7.33 -13.61
CA ALA A 198 21.54 8.18 -13.77
C ALA A 198 22.80 7.34 -14.05
N THR A 199 23.00 6.28 -13.28
CA THR A 199 24.26 5.51 -13.29
C THR A 199 24.13 4.14 -13.96
N GLY A 200 22.91 3.62 -14.15
CA GLY A 200 22.65 2.26 -14.63
C GLY A 200 23.01 1.15 -13.64
N LEU A 201 23.53 1.51 -12.46
CA LEU A 201 23.89 0.60 -11.37
C LEU A 201 22.68 0.28 -10.50
N SER A 202 22.77 -0.80 -9.73
CA SER A 202 21.78 -1.15 -8.70
C SER A 202 21.63 -0.02 -7.67
N LEU A 203 20.39 0.27 -7.29
CA LEU A 203 20.10 1.24 -6.26
C LEU A 203 20.62 0.74 -4.91
N GLN A 204 21.21 1.66 -4.15
CA GLN A 204 21.56 1.44 -2.77
C GLN A 204 20.66 2.29 -1.89
N ILE A 205 20.20 1.71 -0.80
CA ILE A 205 19.41 2.40 0.22
C ILE A 205 20.17 2.40 1.53
N ARG A 206 19.93 3.42 2.35
CA ARG A 206 20.23 3.37 3.78
C ARG A 206 18.98 2.91 4.50
N VAL A 207 19.12 1.98 5.42
CA VAL A 207 18.00 1.49 6.23
C VAL A 207 18.38 1.62 7.69
N GLY A 208 17.50 2.15 8.51
CA GLY A 208 17.71 2.26 9.94
C GLY A 208 16.42 2.08 10.73
N PHE A 209 16.47 1.30 11.82
CA PHE A 209 15.30 1.10 12.66
C PHE A 209 15.58 1.20 14.16
N HIS A 210 14.56 1.66 14.89
CA HIS A 210 14.59 1.84 16.33
C HIS A 210 13.26 1.44 16.95
N SER A 211 13.33 0.84 18.14
CA SER A 211 12.17 0.48 18.93
C SER A 211 12.01 1.42 20.12
N GLY A 212 10.79 1.80 20.46
CA GLY A 212 10.50 2.64 21.62
C GLY A 212 9.06 3.14 21.66
N PRO A 213 8.70 4.00 22.63
CA PRO A 213 7.34 4.49 22.80
C PRO A 213 6.97 5.56 21.76
N VAL A 214 5.73 5.52 21.29
CA VAL A 214 5.20 6.49 20.35
C VAL A 214 3.78 6.91 20.72
N VAL A 215 3.38 8.11 20.33
CA VAL A 215 1.99 8.54 20.33
C VAL A 215 1.53 8.58 18.88
N ALA A 216 0.47 7.87 18.55
CA ALA A 216 -0.08 7.86 17.21
C ALA A 216 -1.52 8.41 17.20
N GLY A 217 -1.93 9.04 16.11
CA GLY A 217 -3.27 9.60 15.99
C GLY A 217 -3.54 10.17 14.62
N VAL A 218 -4.81 10.48 14.35
CA VAL A 218 -5.21 11.08 13.07
C VAL A 218 -5.12 12.60 13.14
N VAL A 219 -4.39 13.18 12.20
CA VAL A 219 -4.22 14.63 12.06
C VAL A 219 -4.90 15.09 10.78
N GLY A 220 -5.67 16.18 10.89
CA GLY A 220 -6.36 16.80 9.76
C GLY A 220 -7.83 16.37 9.65
N VAL A 221 -8.72 17.34 9.43
CA VAL A 221 -10.17 17.10 9.30
C VAL A 221 -10.54 16.75 7.86
N LYS A 222 -9.98 17.48 6.89
CA LYS A 222 -10.31 17.31 5.46
C LYS A 222 -9.49 16.21 4.78
N MET A 223 -8.23 16.05 5.20
CA MET A 223 -7.31 15.02 4.72
C MET A 223 -6.72 14.33 5.96
N PRO A 224 -7.42 13.33 6.53
CA PRO A 224 -6.97 12.64 7.72
C PRO A 224 -5.72 11.83 7.40
N ARG A 225 -4.65 12.04 8.18
CA ARG A 225 -3.40 11.27 8.09
C ARG A 225 -3.12 10.60 9.42
N TYR A 226 -2.77 9.31 9.38
CA TYR A 226 -2.31 8.61 10.57
C TYR A 226 -0.84 8.97 10.83
N CYS A 227 -0.60 9.81 11.83
CA CYS A 227 0.73 10.36 12.13
C CYS A 227 1.27 9.78 13.43
N LEU A 228 2.60 9.60 13.47
CA LEU A 228 3.34 9.14 14.63
C LEU A 228 4.17 10.29 15.19
N PHE A 229 4.13 10.45 16.51
CA PHE A 229 4.84 11.49 17.23
C PHE A 229 5.63 10.89 18.39
N GLY A 230 6.86 11.35 18.57
CA GLY A 230 7.69 10.95 19.68
C GLY A 230 9.17 11.00 19.35
N ASP A 231 9.99 10.92 20.39
CA ASP A 231 11.44 10.87 20.25
C ASP A 231 11.94 9.59 19.55
N THR A 232 11.15 8.51 19.59
CA THR A 232 11.41 7.27 18.86
C THR A 232 11.42 7.50 17.35
N VAL A 233 10.53 8.34 16.81
CA VAL A 233 10.50 8.70 15.38
C VAL A 233 11.80 9.40 14.98
N ASN A 234 12.21 10.39 15.78
CA ASN A 234 13.44 11.15 15.55
C ASN A 234 14.70 10.28 15.67
N THR A 235 14.70 9.34 16.61
CA THR A 235 15.84 8.43 16.81
C THR A 235 15.91 7.42 15.65
N ALA A 236 14.78 6.89 15.18
CA ALA A 236 14.72 6.00 14.02
C ALA A 236 15.23 6.70 12.75
N SER A 237 14.78 7.93 12.48
CA SER A 237 15.28 8.73 11.35
C SER A 237 16.80 8.96 11.42
N ARG A 238 17.38 9.07 12.63
CA ARG A 238 18.84 9.19 12.78
C ARG A 238 19.60 7.89 12.59
N MET A 239 18.96 6.74 12.82
CA MET A 239 19.53 5.44 12.45
C MET A 239 19.65 5.34 10.93
N GLU A 240 18.65 5.81 10.19
CA GLU A 240 18.77 5.90 8.73
C GLU A 240 19.86 6.90 8.32
N SER A 241 19.82 8.13 8.84
CA SER A 241 20.68 9.19 8.34
C SER A 241 22.17 8.95 8.62
N HIS A 242 22.49 8.25 9.72
CA HIS A 242 23.85 7.82 10.02
C HIS A 242 24.13 6.42 9.45
N GLY A 243 23.18 5.78 8.79
CA GLY A 243 23.33 4.46 8.19
C GLY A 243 24.38 4.45 7.08
N VAL A 244 24.83 3.25 6.73
CA VAL A 244 25.79 3.03 5.64
C VAL A 244 25.00 2.45 4.45
N PRO A 245 25.26 2.89 3.21
CA PRO A 245 24.63 2.34 2.01
C PRO A 245 24.67 0.80 1.98
N GLY A 246 23.52 0.17 1.75
CA GLY A 246 23.40 -1.29 1.67
C GLY A 246 23.48 -2.02 3.00
N ARG A 247 23.58 -1.32 4.14
CA ARG A 247 23.55 -1.91 5.48
C ARG A 247 22.32 -1.48 6.26
N ILE A 248 21.84 -2.38 7.12
CA ILE A 248 20.70 -2.13 7.99
C ILE A 248 21.22 -1.70 9.36
N HIS A 249 20.99 -0.44 9.73
CA HIS A 249 21.46 0.14 10.99
C HIS A 249 20.45 -0.02 12.12
N VAL A 250 20.89 -0.58 13.24
CA VAL A 250 20.03 -0.99 14.34
C VAL A 250 20.42 -0.26 15.62
N SER A 251 19.41 0.34 16.25
CA SER A 251 19.57 0.98 17.56
C SER A 251 19.80 -0.05 18.68
N PRO A 252 20.42 0.33 19.82
CA PRO A 252 20.70 -0.61 20.90
C PRO A 252 19.45 -1.21 21.55
N LEU A 253 18.34 -0.46 21.64
CA LEU A 253 17.09 -0.99 22.18
C LEU A 253 16.48 -2.04 21.25
N ALA A 254 16.44 -1.78 19.94
CA ALA A 254 15.96 -2.76 18.97
C ALA A 254 16.84 -4.01 18.93
N TYR A 255 18.17 -3.83 19.03
CA TYR A 255 19.11 -4.95 19.15
C TYR A 255 18.84 -5.81 20.40
N SER A 256 18.60 -5.20 21.56
CA SER A 256 18.31 -5.95 22.79
C SER A 256 17.05 -6.82 22.71
N LEU A 257 16.10 -6.45 21.84
CA LEU A 257 14.90 -7.22 21.58
C LEU A 257 15.13 -8.38 20.57
N LEU A 258 16.19 -8.30 19.76
CA LEU A 258 16.52 -9.31 18.75
C LEU A 258 17.68 -10.23 19.15
N ILE A 259 18.46 -9.90 20.18
CA ILE A 259 19.69 -10.64 20.55
C ILE A 259 19.43 -12.11 20.95
N ASN A 260 18.25 -12.40 21.48
CA ASN A 260 17.85 -13.76 21.88
C ASN A 260 17.26 -14.57 20.72
N GLU A 261 17.02 -13.90 19.59
CA GLU A 261 16.45 -14.47 18.39
C GLU A 261 17.57 -14.95 17.43
N ASP A 262 17.19 -15.45 16.27
CA ASP A 262 18.10 -16.05 15.29
C ASP A 262 18.68 -15.03 14.29
N TYR A 263 19.15 -13.89 14.79
CA TYR A 263 19.72 -12.81 13.99
C TYR A 263 21.21 -12.62 14.29
N ILE A 264 21.95 -12.24 13.25
CA ILE A 264 23.39 -11.99 13.29
C ILE A 264 23.64 -10.50 13.08
N PHE A 265 24.45 -9.93 13.96
CA PHE A 265 24.75 -8.50 13.97
C PHE A 265 26.25 -8.26 13.84
N ARG A 266 26.62 -7.04 13.45
CA ARG A 266 27.98 -6.53 13.51
C ARG A 266 28.04 -5.35 14.47
N ASP A 267 29.04 -5.31 15.35
CA ASP A 267 29.22 -4.13 16.21
C ASP A 267 29.74 -2.97 15.38
N ARG A 268 28.98 -1.88 15.27
CA ARG A 268 29.45 -0.65 14.62
C ARG A 268 30.33 0.16 15.57
N GLY A 269 30.16 -0.02 16.88
CA GLY A 269 30.75 0.81 17.91
C GLY A 269 29.90 2.05 18.25
N LYS A 270 30.51 2.97 18.99
CA LYS A 270 29.84 4.15 19.56
C LYS A 270 29.77 5.28 18.54
N ILE A 271 28.55 5.74 18.28
CA ILE A 271 28.29 6.91 17.44
C ILE A 271 27.61 8.01 18.26
N GLU A 272 27.93 9.27 17.95
CA GLU A 272 27.28 10.41 18.60
C GLU A 272 25.95 10.72 17.91
N ILE A 273 24.86 10.66 18.66
CA ILE A 273 23.51 10.92 18.16
C ILE A 273 22.95 12.15 18.87
N LYS A 274 22.63 13.18 18.09
CA LYS A 274 22.18 14.48 18.60
C LYS A 274 21.04 14.34 19.61
N GLY A 275 21.25 14.62 20.89
CA GLY A 275 20.20 14.52 21.92
C GLY A 275 20.05 13.15 22.59
N LYS A 276 20.83 12.14 22.19
CA LYS A 276 21.04 10.89 22.94
C LYS A 276 22.48 10.75 23.46
N GLY A 277 23.44 11.44 22.86
CA GLY A 277 24.86 11.31 23.18
C GLY A 277 25.50 10.12 22.46
N LEU A 278 26.55 9.54 23.05
CA LEU A 278 27.21 8.36 22.50
C LEU A 278 26.36 7.11 22.72
N LEU A 279 25.92 6.49 21.63
CA LEU A 279 25.18 5.23 21.62
C LEU A 279 25.96 4.15 20.89
N ASN A 280 26.00 2.95 21.48
CA ASN A 280 26.51 1.77 20.76
C ASN A 280 25.42 1.30 19.79
N THR A 281 25.79 1.07 18.54
CA THR A 281 24.84 0.67 17.50
C THR A 281 25.36 -0.51 16.70
N TYR A 282 24.47 -1.15 15.96
CA TYR A 282 24.76 -2.44 15.34
C TYR A 282 24.32 -2.44 13.88
N PHE A 283 24.96 -3.26 13.05
CA PHE A 283 24.44 -3.58 11.72
C PHE A 283 23.80 -4.96 11.73
N LEU A 284 22.61 -5.10 11.16
CA LEU A 284 22.00 -6.41 10.93
C LEU A 284 22.58 -7.01 9.65
N ILE A 285 23.12 -8.23 9.73
CA ILE A 285 23.72 -8.96 8.60
C ILE A 285 22.71 -9.94 8.00
N GLY A 286 21.89 -10.55 8.83
CA GLY A 286 20.95 -11.58 8.39
C GLY A 286 20.51 -12.48 9.53
N ARG A 287 20.02 -13.66 9.14
CA ARG A 287 19.72 -14.78 10.02
C ARG A 287 20.76 -15.88 9.85
N HIS A 288 20.82 -16.81 10.79
CA HIS A 288 21.77 -17.93 10.70
C HIS A 288 21.61 -18.75 9.41
N ASP A 289 20.36 -18.91 8.95
CA ASP A 289 20.03 -19.67 7.74
C ASP A 289 19.99 -18.80 6.47
N ASP A 290 20.00 -17.47 6.61
CA ASP A 290 19.80 -16.52 5.51
C ASP A 290 20.64 -15.25 5.73
N LEU A 291 21.84 -15.26 5.17
CA LEU A 291 22.81 -14.18 5.28
C LEU A 291 22.70 -13.27 4.05
N MET A 292 22.62 -11.96 4.28
CA MET A 292 22.62 -10.99 3.21
C MET A 292 24.02 -10.84 2.58
N GLU A 293 24.06 -10.42 1.32
CA GLU A 293 25.29 -10.00 0.67
C GLU A 293 25.78 -8.69 1.29
N GLU A 294 26.89 -8.74 2.03
CA GLU A 294 27.47 -7.53 2.62
C GLU A 294 28.20 -6.68 1.57
N PRO A 295 28.00 -5.35 1.57
CA PRO A 295 28.78 -4.46 0.71
C PRO A 295 30.25 -4.47 1.15
N ALA A 296 31.18 -4.51 0.18
CA ALA A 296 32.62 -4.46 0.42
C ALA A 296 33.04 -3.07 0.95
N ASP A 297 32.96 -2.88 2.26
CA ASP A 297 33.27 -1.63 2.94
C ASP A 297 34.18 -1.82 4.16
N THR A 298 34.56 -0.71 4.81
CA THR A 298 35.45 -0.72 5.98
C THR A 298 34.85 -1.44 7.18
N TYR A 299 33.53 -1.60 7.22
CA TYR A 299 32.80 -2.21 8.33
C TYR A 299 32.79 -3.74 8.25
N CYS A 300 33.14 -4.36 7.11
CA CYS A 300 33.27 -5.82 7.00
C CYS A 300 34.29 -6.46 7.96
N SER A 301 35.22 -5.67 8.50
CA SER A 301 36.26 -6.14 9.42
C SER A 301 35.87 -6.09 10.91
N LEU A 302 34.69 -5.55 11.23
CA LEU A 302 34.23 -5.38 12.61
C LEU A 302 33.67 -6.69 13.19
N PRO A 303 33.69 -6.89 14.52
CA PRO A 303 33.30 -8.16 15.10
C PRO A 303 31.82 -8.52 14.84
N VAL A 304 31.58 -9.78 14.48
CA VAL A 304 30.26 -10.37 14.27
C VAL A 304 29.73 -10.94 15.58
N ILE A 305 28.57 -10.45 15.99
CA ILE A 305 27.85 -10.86 17.19
C ILE A 305 26.69 -11.77 16.79
N GLY A 306 26.72 -13.02 17.25
CA GLY A 306 25.62 -13.96 17.06
C GLY A 306 24.79 -14.21 18.33
N LYS A 307 23.99 -15.27 18.29
CA LYS A 307 23.06 -15.64 19.36
C LYS A 307 23.80 -15.80 20.70
N ASN A 308 23.34 -15.07 21.72
CA ASN A 308 23.92 -14.98 23.08
C ASN A 308 25.20 -14.13 23.24
N GLY A 309 25.56 -13.27 22.29
CA GLY A 309 26.66 -12.32 22.45
C GLY A 309 28.07 -12.95 22.37
N VAL A 310 28.18 -14.14 21.79
CA VAL A 310 29.47 -14.82 21.56
C VAL A 310 29.99 -14.40 20.18
N ASP A 311 31.24 -13.93 20.12
CA ASP A 311 31.96 -13.61 18.88
C ASP A 311 32.02 -14.86 17.99
N ILE A 312 31.26 -14.90 16.91
CA ILE A 312 31.29 -16.01 15.97
C ILE A 312 32.41 -15.74 14.96
N GLN A 313 33.66 -16.00 15.36
CA GLN A 313 34.82 -16.03 14.44
C GLN A 313 34.65 -17.08 13.31
N VAL A 314 33.65 -17.96 13.40
CA VAL A 314 33.43 -19.09 12.49
C VAL A 314 32.71 -18.67 11.19
N ILE A 315 31.94 -17.59 11.17
CA ILE A 315 31.18 -17.18 9.97
C ILE A 315 32.06 -16.34 9.02
N ASP A 316 33.10 -15.66 9.52
CA ASP A 316 34.04 -14.94 8.65
C ASP A 316 34.70 -15.86 7.61
N GLU A 317 34.99 -17.13 7.92
CA GLU A 317 35.55 -18.08 6.93
C GLU A 317 34.53 -18.54 5.87
N GLU A 318 33.22 -18.59 6.16
CA GLU A 318 32.18 -18.94 5.19
C GLU A 318 31.71 -17.73 4.36
N LEU A 319 31.62 -16.55 4.96
CA LEU A 319 31.37 -15.27 4.27
C LEU A 319 32.50 -14.93 3.29
N THR A 320 33.76 -15.14 3.69
CA THR A 320 34.93 -14.90 2.82
C THR A 320 34.99 -15.91 1.66
N LYS A 321 34.60 -17.18 1.87
CA LYS A 321 34.57 -18.20 0.80
C LYS A 321 33.52 -17.95 -0.28
N ARG A 322 32.36 -17.35 0.06
CA ARG A 322 31.36 -16.97 -0.96
C ARG A 322 31.87 -15.84 -1.87
N HIS A 323 32.64 -14.90 -1.31
CA HIS A 323 33.25 -13.81 -2.08
C HIS A 323 34.30 -14.31 -3.10
N ASP A 324 35.10 -15.34 -2.76
CA ASP A 324 36.09 -15.91 -3.69
C ASP A 324 35.47 -16.75 -4.82
N SER A 325 34.25 -17.28 -4.64
CA SER A 325 33.58 -18.12 -5.66
C SER A 325 32.85 -17.33 -6.77
N GLY A 326 32.79 -16.00 -6.67
CA GLY A 326 32.10 -15.11 -7.62
C GLY A 326 33.00 -14.41 -8.66
N LEU A 327 34.32 -14.64 -8.61
CA LEU A 327 35.30 -13.99 -9.49
C LEU A 327 35.80 -14.97 -10.55
N ASP A 328 34.96 -15.32 -11.54
CA ASP A 328 35.44 -16.07 -12.70
C ASP A 328 34.62 -15.85 -13.99
N VAL A 329 34.59 -14.61 -14.50
CA VAL A 329 34.41 -14.27 -15.93
C VAL A 329 34.97 -12.85 -16.10
N THR A 330 36.06 -12.53 -16.80
CA THR A 330 36.36 -12.76 -18.21
C THR A 330 37.89 -12.72 -18.45
N ASN A 331 38.48 -13.86 -18.80
CA ASN A 331 39.71 -13.90 -19.60
C ASN A 331 39.33 -14.42 -20.99
N SER A 332 38.97 -13.51 -21.90
CA SER A 332 38.94 -13.79 -23.34
C SER A 332 40.23 -13.27 -23.96
N VAL A 333 41.11 -14.21 -24.22
CA VAL A 333 42.31 -14.09 -25.03
C VAL A 333 41.88 -13.78 -26.47
N ASP A 334 42.16 -12.57 -26.94
CA ASP A 334 42.21 -12.29 -28.38
C ASP A 334 43.67 -12.11 -28.79
N ASN A 335 44.11 -13.01 -29.66
CA ASN A 335 45.47 -13.13 -30.15
C ASN A 335 45.44 -13.03 -31.69
N ALA A 336 45.77 -11.86 -32.22
CA ALA A 336 46.22 -11.59 -33.60
C ALA A 336 46.51 -10.07 -33.67
N GLY A 337 47.60 -9.52 -34.18
CA GLY A 337 48.81 -10.00 -34.81
C GLY A 337 49.55 -8.75 -35.33
N THR A 338 50.87 -8.72 -35.16
CA THR A 338 51.87 -8.02 -36.00
C THR A 338 51.65 -6.55 -36.44
N HIS A 339 52.46 -5.61 -35.91
CA HIS A 339 53.62 -5.00 -36.59
C HIS A 339 54.11 -3.72 -35.86
N GLY A 340 55.44 -3.54 -35.80
CA GLY A 340 56.05 -2.24 -36.09
C GLY A 340 56.55 -1.35 -34.94
N GLU A 341 57.88 -1.35 -34.78
CA GLU A 341 58.74 -0.17 -34.58
C GLU A 341 58.79 0.61 -33.25
N LYS A 342 59.80 0.23 -32.45
CA LYS A 342 60.97 1.02 -31.97
C LYS A 342 60.91 2.57 -31.90
N ARG A 343 61.40 3.04 -30.74
CA ARG A 343 62.21 4.25 -30.40
C ARG A 343 61.51 5.57 -30.08
N ASN A 344 61.67 6.02 -28.82
CA ASN A 344 62.47 7.19 -28.34
C ASN A 344 61.83 7.71 -27.03
N VAL A 345 62.53 7.74 -25.88
CA VAL A 345 63.52 8.74 -25.40
C VAL A 345 62.87 10.05 -24.92
N ASN A 346 63.24 10.41 -23.67
CA ASN A 346 63.12 11.71 -22.98
C ASN A 346 61.74 12.12 -22.42
N ALA A 347 61.61 12.89 -21.35
CA ALA A 347 62.46 13.31 -20.22
C ALA A 347 61.60 14.28 -19.37
N LYS A 348 61.93 14.38 -18.07
CA LYS A 348 61.67 15.52 -17.15
C LYS A 348 60.20 15.84 -16.81
N THR A 349 59.83 16.51 -15.72
CA THR A 349 60.31 16.88 -14.37
C THR A 349 59.20 17.82 -13.84
N ARG A 350 58.83 17.71 -12.55
CA ARG A 350 58.27 18.71 -11.59
C ARG A 350 57.52 19.95 -12.14
N THR A 351 56.48 20.47 -11.48
CA THR A 351 56.57 21.44 -10.34
C THR A 351 55.11 21.86 -9.97
N ILE A 352 54.61 21.61 -8.74
CA ILE A 352 54.40 22.51 -7.57
C ILE A 352 53.38 23.66 -7.75
N SER A 353 52.55 23.84 -6.69
CA SER A 353 51.88 25.06 -6.16
C SER A 353 50.76 25.71 -6.99
N GLU A 354 49.77 26.41 -6.45
CA GLU A 354 49.12 26.69 -5.17
C GLU A 354 48.11 27.80 -5.53
N THR A 355 47.24 28.20 -4.59
CA THR A 355 46.41 29.44 -4.58
C THR A 355 45.20 29.44 -5.50
N CYS A 356 44.07 30.10 -5.22
CA CYS A 356 43.42 30.73 -4.06
C CYS A 356 42.09 31.30 -4.64
N ASN A 357 41.21 31.82 -3.78
CA ASN A 357 39.98 32.62 -4.02
C ASN A 357 38.69 31.84 -3.75
N VAL A 358 38.00 32.04 -2.61
CA VAL A 358 37.28 33.26 -2.16
C VAL A 358 36.09 33.58 -3.07
N LEU A 359 34.90 33.14 -2.65
CA LEU A 359 33.79 33.99 -2.20
C LEU A 359 32.75 33.16 -1.45
#